data_AF-A0A2U9B750-F1
#
_entry.id   AF-A0A2U9B750-F1
#
_cell.length_a   1.000
_cell.length_b   1.000
_cell.length_c   1.000
_cell.angle_alpha   90.00
_cell.angle_beta   90.00
_cell.angle_gamma   90.00
#
_symmetry.space_group_name_H-M   'P 1'
#
loop_
_entity.id
_entity.type
_entity.pdbx_description
1 polymer ?
#
loop_
_entity_poly.entity_id
_entity_poly.type
_entity_poly.pdbx_seq_one_letter_code
_entity_poly.pdbx_strand_id
1 'polypeptide(L)'
;MHSAGYKYPGARGETRSVIEFGYRLSDIMERIIIQLVERQRWDVLKAYLACSFEHQQNVMINVRKLVQSRNITAFTDVISGSEARNDESLKMFFAFFSQTEDPAPMDTE
;
A
#
# COMPACT_ATOMS: atom_id res chain seq x y z
N MET A 1 -5.05 1.71 24.93
CA MET A 1 -5.51 3.11 24.78
C MET A 1 -5.80 3.33 23.31
N HIS A 2 -7.03 3.04 22.86
CA HIS A 2 -7.44 3.32 21.49
C HIS A 2 -7.64 4.83 21.39
N SER A 3 -6.89 5.52 20.53
CA SER A 3 -7.02 6.96 20.29
C SER A 3 -8.29 7.30 19.49
N ALA A 4 -9.40 6.61 19.79
CA ALA A 4 -10.71 6.60 19.12
C ALA A 4 -11.36 8.00 19.08
N GLY A 5 -10.75 8.90 18.31
CA GLY A 5 -11.16 10.28 18.17
C GLY A 5 -10.55 11.19 19.22
N TYR A 6 -9.22 11.27 19.29
CA TYR A 6 -8.59 12.42 19.96
C TYR A 6 -9.20 13.71 19.39
N LYS A 7 -9.89 14.44 20.26
CA LYS A 7 -10.60 15.66 19.91
C LYS A 7 -9.65 16.83 20.12
N TYR A 8 -9.46 17.65 19.09
CA TYR A 8 -8.64 18.85 19.16
C TYR A 8 -9.45 20.08 18.73
N PRO A 9 -9.20 21.26 19.33
CA PRO A 9 -9.85 22.48 18.92
C PRO A 9 -9.33 22.92 17.54
N GLY A 10 -10.24 23.13 16.60
CA GLY A 10 -9.97 23.72 15.30
C GLY A 10 -9.79 25.23 15.40
N ALA A 11 -9.27 25.83 14.32
CA ALA A 11 -8.92 27.26 14.29
C ALA A 11 -10.11 28.20 14.49
N ARG A 12 -11.36 27.73 14.36
CA ARG A 12 -12.59 28.52 14.57
C ARG A 12 -13.37 28.06 15.81
N GLY A 13 -12.74 27.29 16.70
CA GLY A 13 -13.35 26.79 17.93
C GLY A 13 -14.21 25.52 17.75
N GLU A 14 -14.26 24.95 16.55
CA GLU A 14 -14.93 23.67 16.31
C GLU A 14 -14.11 22.50 16.88
N THR A 15 -14.77 21.48 17.43
CA THR A 15 -14.08 20.28 17.91
C THR A 15 -13.89 19.29 16.77
N ARG A 16 -12.65 19.02 16.37
CA ARG A 16 -12.30 18.08 15.29
C ARG A 16 -11.79 16.76 15.85
N SER A 17 -11.97 15.68 15.12
CA SER A 17 -11.52 14.34 15.52
C SER A 17 -10.43 13.83 14.59
N VAL A 18 -9.38 13.22 15.14
CA VAL A 18 -8.32 12.57 14.34
C VAL A 18 -8.88 11.42 13.47
N ILE A 19 -10.06 10.89 13.80
CA ILE A 19 -10.75 9.86 12.99
C ILE A 19 -10.98 10.31 11.55
N GLU A 20 -11.21 11.61 11.31
CA GLU A 20 -11.43 12.17 9.97
C GLU A 20 -10.25 11.90 9.01
N PHE A 21 -9.04 11.74 9.55
CA PHE A 21 -7.85 11.45 8.76
C PHE A 21 -7.51 9.95 8.69
N GLY A 22 -8.02 9.13 9.61
CA GLY A 22 -7.70 7.71 9.68
C GLY A 22 -8.11 6.95 8.40
N TYR A 23 -9.29 7.24 7.86
CA TYR A 23 -9.77 6.62 6.63
C TYR A 23 -8.94 7.03 5.40
N ARG A 24 -8.48 8.29 5.33
CA ARG A 24 -7.66 8.79 4.22
C ARG A 24 -6.23 8.29 4.27
N LEU A 25 -5.71 7.96 5.46
CA LEU A 25 -4.33 7.53 5.63
C LEU A 25 -4.03 6.24 4.85
N SER A 26 -4.96 5.28 4.79
CA SER A 26 -4.77 4.04 4.00
C SER A 26 -4.57 4.34 2.50
N ASP A 27 -5.48 5.11 1.90
CA ASP A 27 -5.40 5.52 0.47
C ASP A 27 -4.10 6.31 0.19
N ILE A 28 -3.66 7.16 1.13
CA ILE A 28 -2.40 7.88 1.01
C ILE A 28 -1.21 6.91 1.03
N MET A 29 -1.16 5.97 1.98
CA MET A 29 -0.07 5.00 2.09
C MET A 29 0.02 4.11 0.86
N GLU A 30 -1.11 3.61 0.37
CA GLU A 30 -1.18 2.79 -0.84
C GLU A 30 -0.62 3.54 -2.06
N ARG A 31 -0.99 4.82 -2.23
CA ARG A 31 -0.47 5.67 -3.31
C ARG A 31 1.01 5.99 -3.18
N ILE A 32 1.50 6.19 -1.96
CA ILE A 32 2.94 6.40 -1.73
C ILE A 32 3.71 5.17 -2.20
N ILE A 33 3.27 3.96 -1.84
CA ILE A 33 3.95 2.72 -2.24
C ILE A 33 3.97 2.59 -3.76
N ILE A 34 2.86 2.87 -4.44
CA ILE A 34 2.80 2.86 -5.91
C ILE A 34 3.86 3.82 -6.49
N GLN A 35 3.92 5.05 -5.99
CA GLN A 35 4.90 6.04 -6.46
C GLN A 35 6.35 5.64 -6.17
N LEU A 36 6.61 4.98 -5.04
CA LEU A 36 7.96 4.49 -4.71
C LEU A 36 8.42 3.44 -5.72
N VAL A 37 7.53 2.54 -6.13
CA VAL A 37 7.83 1.52 -7.16
C VAL A 37 7.99 2.18 -8.53
N GLU A 38 7.04 2.99 -8.97
CA GLU A 38 7.11 3.67 -10.28
C GLU A 38 8.38 4.51 -10.44
N ARG A 39 8.83 5.16 -9.35
CA ARG A 39 10.06 5.96 -9.33
C ARG A 39 11.31 5.18 -8.96
N GLN A 40 11.20 3.86 -8.77
CA GLN A 40 12.30 2.97 -8.40
C GLN A 40 13.07 3.43 -7.15
N ARG A 41 12.35 4.02 -6.17
CA ARG A 41 12.89 4.46 -4.88
C ARG A 41 13.00 3.30 -3.90
N TRP A 42 13.84 2.34 -4.28
CA TRP A 42 14.07 1.10 -3.55
C TRP A 42 14.65 1.34 -2.16
N ASP A 43 15.45 2.38 -1.98
CA ASP A 43 15.99 2.81 -0.69
C ASP A 43 14.88 3.06 0.34
N VAL A 44 13.87 3.84 -0.04
CA VAL A 44 12.73 4.17 0.82
C VAL A 44 11.80 2.98 0.98
N LEU A 45 11.55 2.22 -0.10
CA LEU A 45 10.70 1.03 -0.03
C LEU A 45 11.28 -0.01 0.94
N LYS A 46 12.60 -0.23 0.93
CA LYS A 46 13.26 -1.12 1.89
C LYS A 46 13.09 -0.64 3.33
N ALA A 47 13.30 0.65 3.59
CA ALA A 47 13.12 1.22 4.91
C ALA A 47 11.67 1.05 5.41
N TYR A 48 10.70 1.23 4.52
CA TYR A 48 9.29 0.99 4.81
C TYR A 48 9.02 -0.49 5.11
N LEU A 49 9.52 -1.42 4.28
CA LEU A 49 9.29 -2.86 4.45
C LEU A 49 9.99 -3.44 5.69
N ALA A 50 11.11 -2.85 6.11
CA ALA A 50 11.83 -3.23 7.33
C ALA A 50 11.08 -2.81 8.61
N CYS A 51 10.14 -1.87 8.53
CA CYS A 51 9.33 -1.45 9.65
C CYS A 51 8.15 -2.39 9.83
N SER A 52 8.20 -3.23 10.88
CA SER A 52 7.08 -4.11 11.21
C SER A 52 5.92 -3.31 11.81
N PHE A 53 4.75 -3.36 11.18
CA PHE A 53 3.51 -2.84 11.76
C PHE A 53 2.32 -3.75 11.44
N GLU A 54 1.34 -3.78 12.33
CA GLU A 54 0.23 -4.75 12.35
C GLU A 54 -0.57 -4.81 11.03
N HIS A 55 -0.64 -3.70 10.30
CA HIS A 55 -1.47 -3.60 9.09
C HIS A 55 -0.67 -3.67 7.78
N GLN A 56 0.63 -3.97 7.81
CA GLN A 56 1.48 -3.96 6.62
C GLN A 56 0.96 -4.87 5.51
N GLN A 57 0.51 -6.08 5.87
CA GLN A 57 -0.04 -7.04 4.91
C GLN A 57 -1.35 -6.52 4.27
N ASN A 58 -2.22 -5.89 5.06
CA ASN A 58 -3.47 -5.30 4.55
C ASN A 58 -3.18 -4.18 3.54
N VAL A 59 -2.19 -3.33 3.83
CA VAL A 59 -1.76 -2.29 2.89
C VAL A 59 -1.24 -2.91 1.59
N MET A 60 -0.42 -3.98 1.64
CA MET A 60 0.06 -4.65 0.42
C MET A 60 -1.08 -5.24 -0.42
N ILE A 61 -2.07 -5.87 0.22
CA ILE A 61 -3.26 -6.41 -0.46
C ILE A 61 -4.04 -5.28 -1.14
N ASN A 62 -4.24 -4.16 -0.45
CA ASN A 62 -4.95 -3.01 -1.02
C ASN A 62 -4.18 -2.39 -2.19
N VAL A 63 -2.85 -2.25 -2.09
CA VAL A 63 -2.01 -1.80 -3.21
C VAL A 63 -2.20 -2.73 -4.42
N ARG A 64 -2.18 -4.05 -4.23
CA ARG A 64 -2.40 -5.01 -5.32
C ARG A 64 -3.76 -4.80 -5.98
N LYS A 65 -4.83 -4.74 -5.17
CA LYS A 65 -6.20 -4.48 -5.68
C LYS A 65 -6.29 -3.14 -6.42
N LEU A 66 -5.61 -2.11 -5.92
CA LEU A 66 -5.61 -0.78 -6.52
C LEU A 66 -4.88 -0.77 -7.88
N VAL A 67 -3.72 -1.43 -7.96
CA VAL A 67 -2.94 -1.58 -9.20
C VAL A 67 -3.75 -2.35 -10.25
N GLN A 68 -4.38 -3.46 -9.87
CA GLN A 68 -5.21 -4.27 -10.78
C GLN A 68 -6.46 -3.52 -11.22
N SER A 69 -7.25 -2.97 -10.29
CA SER A 69 -8.51 -2.30 -10.61
C SER A 69 -8.35 -1.05 -11.47
N ARG A 70 -7.24 -0.33 -11.33
CA ARG A 70 -6.92 0.85 -12.14
C ARG A 70 -6.03 0.56 -13.33
N ASN A 71 -5.61 -0.68 -13.52
CA ASN A 71 -4.67 -1.10 -14.56
C ASN A 71 -3.42 -0.18 -14.60
N ILE A 72 -2.74 -0.05 -13.45
CA ILE A 72 -1.56 0.82 -13.33
C ILE A 72 -0.36 0.13 -13.97
N THR A 73 -0.23 0.28 -15.30
CA THR A 73 0.79 -0.41 -16.09
C THR A 73 2.21 0.00 -15.71
N ALA A 74 2.42 1.29 -15.39
CA ALA A 74 3.73 1.79 -14.96
C ALA A 74 4.28 1.03 -13.74
N PHE A 75 3.41 0.65 -12.81
CA PHE A 75 3.79 -0.17 -11.66
C PHE A 75 4.14 -1.59 -12.10
N THR A 76 3.28 -2.24 -12.90
CA THR A 76 3.49 -3.64 -13.33
C THR A 76 4.73 -3.79 -14.23
N ASP A 77 5.02 -2.80 -15.06
CA ASP A 77 6.17 -2.78 -15.94
C ASP A 77 7.47 -2.74 -15.13
N VAL A 78 7.51 -1.91 -14.07
CA VAL A 78 8.66 -1.89 -13.14
C VAL A 78 8.76 -3.21 -12.38
N ILE A 79 7.66 -3.78 -11.88
CA ILE A 79 7.70 -5.06 -11.15
C ILE A 79 8.25 -6.19 -12.03
N SER A 80 7.86 -6.24 -13.30
CA SER A 80 8.28 -7.28 -14.24
C SER A 80 9.71 -7.09 -14.77
N GLY A 81 10.14 -5.84 -14.99
CA GLY A 81 11.43 -5.52 -15.60
C GLY A 81 12.57 -5.16 -14.63
N SER A 82 12.31 -5.03 -13.33
CA SER A 82 13.32 -4.54 -12.37
C SER A 82 14.34 -5.61 -11.97
N GLU A 83 15.63 -5.26 -12.07
CA GLU A 83 16.75 -6.05 -11.55
C GLU A 83 16.78 -6.11 -10.01
N ALA A 84 16.07 -5.19 -9.33
CA ALA A 84 15.97 -5.17 -7.87
C ALA A 84 15.24 -6.41 -7.29
N ARG A 85 14.65 -7.26 -8.15
CA ARG A 85 14.10 -8.56 -7.78
C ARG A 85 15.14 -9.51 -7.18
N ASN A 86 16.42 -9.32 -7.50
CA ASN A 86 17.53 -10.12 -6.93
C ASN A 86 17.93 -9.65 -5.52
N ASP A 87 17.41 -8.51 -5.06
CA ASP A 87 17.67 -8.01 -3.72
C ASP A 87 16.87 -8.80 -2.68
N GLU A 88 17.57 -9.42 -1.73
CA GLU A 88 16.94 -10.29 -0.73
C GLU A 88 15.91 -9.53 0.13
N SER A 89 16.12 -8.22 0.37
CA SER A 89 15.18 -7.40 1.14
C SER A 89 13.88 -7.07 0.40
N LEU A 90 13.87 -7.19 -0.93
CA LEU A 90 12.70 -6.93 -1.78
C LEU A 90 12.09 -8.18 -2.40
N LYS A 91 12.75 -9.33 -2.27
CA LYS A 91 12.35 -10.59 -2.89
C LYS A 91 10.90 -10.98 -2.59
N MET A 92 10.48 -10.88 -1.33
CA MET A 92 9.10 -11.18 -0.91
C MET A 92 8.09 -10.20 -1.50
N PHE A 93 8.47 -8.92 -1.61
CA PHE A 93 7.64 -7.90 -2.24
C PHE A 93 7.43 -8.19 -3.73
N PHE A 94 8.51 -8.41 -4.49
CA PHE A 94 8.40 -8.74 -5.91
C PHE A 94 7.66 -10.06 -6.14
N ALA A 95 7.91 -11.09 -5.32
CA ALA A 95 7.20 -12.35 -5.40
C ALA A 95 5.68 -12.16 -5.20
N PHE A 96 5.30 -11.34 -4.20
CA PHE A 96 3.89 -11.02 -3.96
C PHE A 96 3.26 -10.32 -5.17
N PHE A 97 3.89 -9.29 -5.75
CA PHE A 97 3.28 -8.56 -6.89
C PHE A 97 3.41 -9.26 -8.25
N SER A 98 4.21 -10.33 -8.35
CA SER A 98 4.32 -11.14 -9.57
C SER A 98 3.24 -12.23 -9.67
N GLN A 99 2.53 -12.52 -8.59
CA GLN A 99 1.46 -13.52 -8.58
C GLN A 99 0.23 -12.96 -9.32
N THR A 100 -0.20 -13.65 -10.37
CA THR A 100 -1.54 -13.48 -10.93
C THR A 100 -2.51 -14.22 -10.02
N GLU A 101 -3.50 -13.50 -9.47
CA GLU A 101 -4.65 -14.17 -8.85
C GLU A 101 -5.42 -14.87 -9.98
N ASP A 102 -5.53 -16.20 -9.90
CA ASP A 102 -6.42 -16.94 -10.79
C ASP A 102 -7.85 -16.44 -10.53
N PRO A 103 -8.65 -16.13 -11.58
CA PRO A 103 -10.02 -15.73 -11.39
C PRO A 103 -10.75 -16.83 -10.62
N ALA A 104 -11.24 -16.51 -9.43
CA ALA A 104 -12.05 -17.42 -8.66
C ALA A 104 -13.23 -17.86 -9.54
N PRO A 105 -13.47 -19.18 -9.71
CA PRO A 105 -14.63 -19.63 -10.45
C PRO A 105 -15.87 -19.04 -9.75
N MET A 106 -16.69 -18.33 -10.52
CA MET A 106 -17.98 -17.89 -10.02
C MET A 106 -18.83 -19.16 -9.89
N ASP A 107 -19.28 -19.48 -8.68
CA ASP A 107 -20.22 -20.58 -8.48
C ASP A 107 -21.50 -20.25 -9.27
N THR A 108 -21.68 -20.94 -10.39
CA THR A 108 -22.92 -20.89 -11.16
C THR A 108 -23.85 -21.96 -10.60
N GLU A 109 -24.69 -21.58 -9.65
CA GLU A 109 -25.91 -22.33 -9.29
C GLU A 109 -27.09 -21.92 -10.17
#